data_AF-A0A1B6ACC0-F1
#
_entry.id   AF-A0A1B6ACC0-F1
#
_cell.length_a   1.000
_cell.length_b   1.000
_cell.length_c   1.000
_cell.angle_alpha   90.00
_cell.angle_beta   90.00
_cell.angle_gamma   90.00
#
_symmetry.space_group_name_H-M   'P 1'
#
loop_
_entity.id
_entity.type
_entity.pdbx_description
1 polymer ?
#
loop_
_entity_poly.entity_id
_entity_poly.type
_entity_poly.pdbx_seq_one_letter_code
_entity_poly.pdbx_strand_id
1 'polypeptide(L)'
;MQSDRLRESSRRKLRFLGIIPNTPGKESPTIWLDEDSGDLLIQSYKATESEVKECQKIGSIPGHSTDVPDHETIIRLPKVMLQYVPQQVSEGESNGGNDV
;
A
#
# COMPACT_ATOMS: atom_id res chain seq x y z
N MET A 1 -10.35 -2.15 43.23
CA MET A 1 -9.88 -3.19 42.29
C MET A 1 -10.26 -2.76 40.87
N GLN A 2 -9.51 -1.80 40.34
CA GLN A 2 -9.58 -1.36 38.94
C GLN A 2 -8.19 -1.59 38.38
N SER A 3 -7.92 -2.79 37.88
CA SER A 3 -6.61 -3.12 37.32
C SER A 3 -6.65 -4.34 36.41
N ASP A 4 -7.73 -4.48 35.62
CA ASP A 4 -7.84 -5.46 34.53
C ASP A 4 -8.25 -4.78 33.21
N ARG A 5 -7.85 -3.52 33.01
CA ARG A 5 -8.12 -2.77 31.78
C ARG A 5 -6.85 -2.25 31.12
N LEU A 6 -5.81 -3.08 31.06
CA LEU A 6 -4.64 -2.81 30.24
C LEU A 6 -4.30 -4.10 29.47
N ARG A 7 -4.35 -3.98 28.14
CA ARG A 7 -4.16 -5.02 27.12
C ARG A 7 -5.39 -5.86 26.79
N GLU A 8 -6.51 -5.18 26.50
CA GLU A 8 -7.15 -5.54 25.22
C GLU A 8 -6.11 -5.17 24.17
N SER A 9 -5.31 -6.15 23.75
CA SER A 9 -4.36 -5.97 22.65
C SER A 9 -5.18 -5.37 21.51
N SER A 10 -4.96 -4.11 21.13
CA SER A 10 -5.52 -3.53 19.92
C SER A 10 -5.11 -4.45 18.76
N ARG A 11 -5.95 -5.45 18.49
CA ARG A 11 -5.78 -6.35 17.36
C ARG A 11 -6.04 -5.47 16.18
N ARG A 12 -4.97 -5.01 15.53
CA ARG A 12 -5.06 -4.37 14.22
C ARG A 12 -5.98 -5.20 13.37
N LYS A 13 -7.07 -4.59 12.94
CA LYS A 13 -8.11 -5.31 12.22
C LYS A 13 -7.69 -5.37 10.75
N LEU A 14 -6.96 -6.44 10.40
CA LEU A 14 -6.50 -6.66 9.04
C LEU A 14 -7.59 -7.37 8.22
N ARG A 15 -8.04 -6.71 7.15
CA ARG A 15 -8.94 -7.30 6.16
C ARG A 15 -8.14 -7.77 4.96
N PHE A 16 -8.22 -9.06 4.66
CA PHE A 16 -7.64 -9.63 3.44
C PHE A 16 -8.33 -9.04 2.20
N LEU A 17 -7.54 -8.53 1.25
CA LEU A 17 -8.06 -7.98 -0.01
C LEU A 17 -7.86 -8.96 -1.17
N GLY A 18 -6.73 -9.65 -1.23
CA GLY A 18 -6.45 -10.59 -2.31
C GLY A 18 -5.05 -11.17 -2.30
N ILE A 19 -4.90 -12.26 -3.04
CA ILE A 19 -3.65 -12.96 -3.34
C ILE A 19 -3.57 -13.16 -4.85
N ILE A 20 -2.38 -13.27 -5.42
CA ILE A 20 -2.22 -13.50 -6.85
C ILE A 20 -3.02 -14.74 -7.29
N PRO A 21 -3.93 -14.62 -8.28
CA PRO A 21 -4.66 -15.77 -8.75
C PRO A 21 -3.73 -16.63 -9.61
N ASN A 22 -3.45 -17.84 -9.14
CA ASN A 22 -2.79 -18.92 -9.88
C ASN A 22 -1.35 -18.61 -10.36
N THR A 23 -0.36 -19.05 -9.59
CA THR A 23 1.04 -19.13 -10.03
C THR A 23 1.47 -20.59 -10.07
N PRO A 24 2.22 -21.06 -11.09
CA PRO A 24 2.88 -22.37 -11.05
C PRO A 24 4.11 -22.39 -10.10
N GLY A 25 4.14 -21.51 -9.09
CA GLY A 25 5.29 -21.28 -8.21
C GLY A 25 4.88 -21.04 -6.76
N LYS A 26 5.84 -21.16 -5.83
CA LYS A 26 5.66 -20.97 -4.38
C LYS A 26 5.53 -19.50 -3.94
N GLU A 27 5.20 -18.61 -4.86
CA GLU A 27 5.16 -17.18 -4.61
C GLU A 27 3.74 -16.75 -4.29
N SER A 28 3.58 -15.80 -3.37
CA SER A 28 2.26 -15.40 -2.88
C SER A 28 2.19 -13.89 -2.59
N PRO A 29 2.31 -13.04 -3.63
CA PRO A 29 1.93 -11.63 -3.50
C PRO A 29 0.53 -11.49 -2.89
N THR A 30 0.42 -10.76 -1.79
CA THR A 30 -0.78 -10.67 -0.96
C THR A 30 -0.98 -9.26 -0.44
N ILE A 31 -2.24 -8.80 -0.39
CA ILE A 31 -2.60 -7.47 0.10
C ILE A 31 -3.61 -7.60 1.24
N TRP A 32 -3.36 -6.86 2.31
CA TRP A 32 -4.27 -6.63 3.43
C TRP A 32 -4.52 -5.14 3.61
N LEU A 33 -5.74 -4.80 4.05
CA LEU A 33 -6.08 -3.47 4.54
C LEU A 33 -6.05 -3.49 6.06
N ASP A 34 -5.32 -2.57 6.67
CA ASP A 34 -5.52 -2.22 8.07
C ASP A 34 -6.78 -1.34 8.18
N GLU A 35 -7.85 -1.89 8.75
CA GLU A 35 -9.13 -1.18 8.87
C GLU A 35 -9.06 -0.02 9.89
N ASP A 36 -8.05 0.01 10.76
CA ASP A 36 -7.92 1.06 11.77
C ASP A 36 -7.25 2.32 11.19
N SER A 37 -6.26 2.15 10.30
CA SER A 37 -5.51 3.25 9.67
C SER A 37 -5.95 3.56 8.23
N GLY A 38 -6.53 2.59 7.54
CA GLY A 38 -6.73 2.63 6.09
C GLY A 38 -5.49 2.25 5.28
N ASP A 39 -4.38 1.88 5.94
CA ASP A 39 -3.12 1.55 5.28
C ASP A 39 -3.16 0.18 4.62
N LEU A 40 -2.43 0.04 3.50
CA LEU A 40 -2.25 -1.26 2.85
C LEU A 40 -0.96 -1.92 3.31
N LEU A 41 -1.07 -3.15 3.80
CA LEU A 41 0.07 -4.04 4.01
C LEU A 41 0.21 -4.94 2.76
N ILE A 42 1.39 -4.92 2.14
CA ILE A 42 1.62 -5.62 0.88
C ILE A 42 2.84 -6.53 1.01
N GLN A 43 2.63 -7.83 0.84
CA GLN A 43 3.70 -8.79 0.58
C GLN A 43 3.87 -8.92 -0.94
N SER A 44 5.07 -8.66 -1.46
CA SER A 44 5.39 -8.84 -2.88
C SER A 44 6.90 -8.99 -3.12
N TYR A 45 7.32 -8.94 -4.37
CA TYR A 45 8.72 -9.05 -4.79
C TYR A 45 9.51 -7.78 -4.50
N LYS A 46 10.75 -7.91 -4.02
CA LYS A 46 11.69 -6.77 -3.98
C LYS A 46 12.06 -6.34 -5.40
N ALA A 47 12.14 -5.04 -5.64
CA ALA A 47 12.70 -4.50 -6.87
C ALA A 47 14.19 -4.87 -6.97
N THR A 48 14.68 -5.03 -8.19
CA THR A 48 16.09 -5.22 -8.48
C THR A 48 16.86 -3.91 -8.28
N GLU A 49 18.18 -3.98 -8.06
CA GLU A 49 19.02 -2.77 -7.93
C GLU A 49 18.89 -1.82 -9.13
N SER A 50 18.75 -2.38 -10.34
CA SER A 50 18.57 -1.59 -11.56
C SER A 50 17.25 -0.82 -11.52
N GLU A 51 16.14 -1.47 -11.14
CA GLU A 51 14.84 -0.80 -11.02
C GLU A 51 14.84 0.26 -9.93
N VAL A 52 15.47 -0.03 -8.79
CA VAL A 52 15.64 0.96 -7.72
C VAL A 52 16.34 2.19 -8.28
N LYS A 53 17.49 2.03 -8.95
CA LYS A 53 18.22 3.16 -9.56
C LYS A 53 17.38 3.94 -10.56
N GLU A 54 16.57 3.27 -11.38
CA GLU A 54 15.66 3.97 -12.31
C GLU A 54 14.59 4.78 -11.56
N CYS A 55 14.00 4.24 -10.49
CA CYS A 55 13.08 5.00 -9.63
C CYS A 55 13.77 6.21 -8.99
N GLN A 56 15.01 6.05 -8.51
CA GLN A 56 15.79 7.13 -7.91
C GLN A 56 16.14 8.24 -8.92
N LYS A 57 16.39 7.89 -10.19
CA LYS A 57 16.67 8.86 -11.26
C LYS A 57 15.47 9.73 -11.61
N ILE A 58 14.27 9.15 -11.62
CA ILE A 58 13.02 9.91 -11.79
C ILE A 58 12.83 10.85 -10.60
N GLY A 59 13.24 10.38 -9.42
CA GLY A 59 13.22 11.14 -8.18
C GLY A 59 11.84 11.20 -7.54
N SER A 60 11.83 11.70 -6.31
CA SER A 60 10.59 12.07 -5.61
C SER A 60 10.26 13.54 -5.90
N ILE A 61 9.16 14.04 -5.34
CA ILE A 61 8.79 15.46 -5.41
C ILE A 61 9.99 16.38 -5.08
N PRO A 62 10.08 17.57 -5.72
CA PRO A 62 11.21 18.48 -5.52
C PRO A 62 11.47 18.76 -4.03
N GLY A 63 12.72 18.60 -3.58
CA GLY A 63 13.13 18.83 -2.19
C GLY A 63 13.21 17.59 -1.31
N HIS A 64 12.92 16.40 -1.84
CA HIS A 64 13.09 15.13 -1.13
C HIS A 64 14.29 14.35 -1.66
N SER A 65 14.98 13.62 -0.77
CA SER A 65 16.01 12.68 -1.18
C SER A 65 15.41 11.62 -2.10
N THR A 66 16.20 11.19 -3.08
CA THR A 66 15.85 10.07 -3.96
C THR A 66 16.34 8.74 -3.39
N ASP A 67 17.10 8.76 -2.30
CA ASP A 67 17.56 7.55 -1.62
C ASP A 67 16.43 6.84 -0.88
N VAL A 68 16.44 5.50 -0.93
CA VAL A 68 15.51 4.65 -0.17
C VAL A 68 16.15 4.36 1.19
N PRO A 69 15.59 4.84 2.31
CA PRO A 69 16.09 4.54 3.65
C PRO A 69 16.10 3.04 3.96
N ASP A 70 16.93 2.61 4.93
CA ASP A 70 17.06 1.20 5.33
C ASP A 70 15.74 0.53 5.77
N HIS A 71 14.77 1.32 6.26
CA HIS A 71 13.47 0.83 6.71
C HIS A 71 12.40 0.84 5.60
N GLU A 72 12.74 1.31 4.41
CA GLU A 72 11.88 1.35 3.23
C GLU A 72 12.37 0.36 2.17
N THR A 73 11.48 -0.06 1.29
CA THR A 73 11.87 -0.90 0.17
C THR A 73 10.94 -0.67 -1.01
N ILE A 74 11.51 -0.65 -2.22
CA ILE A 74 10.73 -0.64 -3.44
C ILE A 74 10.31 -2.08 -3.73
N ILE A 75 9.00 -2.32 -3.76
CA ILE A 75 8.43 -3.60 -4.14
C ILE A 75 7.87 -3.53 -5.56
N ARG A 76 8.04 -4.61 -6.31
CA ARG A 76 7.31 -4.82 -7.56
C ARG A 76 5.98 -5.47 -7.22
N LEU A 77 4.88 -4.78 -7.48
CA LEU A 77 3.54 -5.35 -7.37
C LEU A 77 3.08 -5.86 -8.75
N PRO A 78 2.76 -7.16 -8.92
CA PRO A 78 2.26 -7.68 -10.18
C PRO A 78 1.01 -6.93 -10.65
N LYS A 79 0.92 -6.65 -11.95
CA LYS A 79 -0.21 -5.92 -12.53
C LYS A 79 -1.57 -6.53 -12.18
N VAL A 80 -1.64 -7.86 -12.10
CA VAL A 80 -2.87 -8.57 -11.73
C VAL A 80 -3.32 -8.27 -10.30
N MET A 81 -2.42 -7.87 -9.40
CA MET A 81 -2.76 -7.52 -8.02
C MET A 81 -3.40 -6.13 -7.90
N LEU A 82 -3.26 -5.27 -8.91
CA LEU A 82 -3.84 -3.91 -8.88
C LEU A 82 -5.36 -3.93 -8.74
N GLN A 83 -6.03 -5.00 -9.15
CA GLN A 83 -7.47 -5.18 -8.97
C GLN A 83 -7.91 -5.24 -7.49
N TYR A 84 -6.98 -5.56 -6.59
CA TYR A 84 -7.24 -5.65 -5.15
C TYR A 84 -6.84 -4.37 -4.40
N VAL A 85 -6.23 -3.38 -5.08
CA VAL A 85 -5.88 -2.08 -4.49
C VAL A 85 -7.14 -1.20 -4.50
N PRO A 86 -7.65 -0.76 -3.33
CA PRO A 86 -8.81 0.11 -3.28
C PRO A 86 -8.52 1.44 -4.00
N GLN A 87 -9.41 1.86 -4.88
CA GLN A 87 -9.33 3.15 -5.53
C GLN A 87 -9.91 4.22 -4.60
N GLN A 88 -9.14 5.27 -4.30
CA GLN A 88 -9.69 6.44 -3.62
C GLN A 88 -10.58 7.18 -4.63
N VAL A 89 -11.88 7.28 -4.35
CA VAL A 89 -12.73 8.24 -5.06
C VAL A 89 -12.46 9.60 -4.41
N SER A 90 -11.83 10.52 -5.14
CA SER A 90 -11.77 11.91 -4.70
C SER A 90 -13.17 12.49 -4.78
N GLU A 91 -13.81 12.77 -3.63
CA GLU A 91 -14.99 13.63 -3.58
C GLU A 91 -14.56 15.05 -4.02
N GLY A 92 -14.75 15.38 -5.29
CA GLY A 92 -14.18 16.61 -5.84
C GLY A 92 -14.61 16.97 -7.25
N GLU A 93 -15.85 16.67 -7.65
CA GLU A 93 -16.49 17.31 -8.81
C GLU A 93 -17.93 17.72 -8.47
N SER A 94 -18.06 18.67 -7.53
CA SER A 94 -19.25 19.52 -7.49
C SER A 94 -19.15 20.48 -8.68
N ASN A 95 -19.63 20.05 -9.84
CA ASN A 95 -19.80 20.92 -10.99
C ASN A 95 -20.89 21.93 -10.64
N GLY A 96 -20.48 23.08 -10.10
CA GLY A 96 -21.34 24.21 -9.80
C GLY A 96 -22.09 24.60 -11.07
N GLY A 97 -23.42 24.47 -11.02
CA GLY A 97 -24.29 25.01 -12.05
C GLY A 97 -23.97 26.48 -12.25
N ASN A 98 -23.61 26.84 -13.48
CA ASN A 98 -23.59 28.22 -13.87
C ASN A 98 -24.97 28.54 -14.45
N ASP A 99 -25.80 29.15 -13.61
CA ASP A 99 -26.95 29.94 -14.03
C ASP A 99 -26.48 31.04 -15.00
N VAL A 100 -26.96 30.99 -16.25
CA VAL A 100 -27.22 32.14 -17.13
C VAL A 100 -28.31 31.79 -18.13
#